data_AF-A0A2A3MKF8-F1
#
_entry.id   AF-A0A2A3MKF8-F1
#
_cell.length_a   1.000
_cell.length_b   1.000
_cell.length_c   1.000
_cell.angle_alpha   90.00
_cell.angle_beta   90.00
_cell.angle_gamma   90.00
#
_symmetry.space_group_name_H-M   'P 1'
#
loop_
_entity.id
_entity.type
_entity.pdbx_description
1 polymer ?
#
loop_
_entity_poly.entity_id
_entity_poly.type
_entity_poly.pdbx_seq_one_letter_code
_entity_poly.pdbx_strand_id
1 'polypeptide(L)'
;MVADTLFTLRVVSRDGRDQIHREPVTNDGSRPDLATTYYTYTNDGKTDSLNYYLSVSPLRALDFWDTRTHGELTLSWNDVTTTNTGYDEEFDDTPVMYKGKVIKTYDIPVDNYTRPWSARLATTTQIPAWGLTLGNFFNWRADYSQVIRTGRVTHEGQSIYNYEDYDISSALTWDMRVGWEQALGNHQAVFASLDVGNVLNRRNAIGSSSSYSTTAELDYELGRNFTLEVGYRF
;
A
#
# COMPACT_ATOMS: atom_id res chain seq x y z
N MET A 1 7.90 3.78 36.84
CA MET A 1 9.22 3.99 36.20
C MET A 1 8.92 4.24 34.73
N VAL A 2 9.12 5.45 34.20
CA VAL A 2 8.90 5.71 32.77
C VAL A 2 10.04 5.01 32.03
N ALA A 3 9.73 4.09 31.14
CA ALA A 3 10.74 3.32 30.42
C ALA A 3 11.60 4.26 29.56
N ASP A 4 12.92 4.10 29.61
CA ASP A 4 13.82 4.77 28.67
C ASP A 4 13.35 4.42 27.24
N THR A 5 13.04 5.44 26.44
CA THR A 5 12.39 5.27 25.14
C THR A 5 13.25 5.90 24.05
N LEU A 6 13.48 5.16 22.96
CA LEU A 6 14.14 5.65 21.77
C LEU A 6 13.12 6.27 20.81
N PHE A 7 13.38 7.51 20.41
CA PHE A 7 12.65 8.20 19.37
C PHE A 7 13.57 8.37 18.16
N THR A 8 13.18 7.83 17.01
CA THR A 8 13.93 7.96 15.76
C THR A 8 13.08 8.70 14.73
N LEU A 9 13.55 9.86 14.30
CA LEU A 9 12.95 10.63 13.21
C LEU A 9 13.81 10.47 11.95
N ARG A 10 13.18 10.09 10.83
CA ARG A 10 13.82 9.99 9.51
C ARG A 10 13.02 10.77 8.49
N VAL A 11 13.71 11.59 7.70
CA VAL A 11 13.14 12.33 6.57
C VAL A 11 13.86 11.91 5.30
N VAL A 12 13.11 11.60 4.24
CA VAL A 12 13.66 11.17 2.95
C VAL A 12 12.96 11.95 1.84
N SER A 13 13.73 12.76 1.12
CA SER A 13 13.32 13.39 -0.14
C SER A 13 13.96 12.65 -1.30
N ARG A 14 13.21 12.34 -2.35
CA ARG A 14 13.76 11.76 -3.59
C ARG A 14 13.10 12.39 -4.81
N ASP A 15 13.94 12.74 -5.75
CA ASP A 15 13.58 13.29 -7.04
C ASP A 15 13.94 12.25 -8.10
N GLY A 16 12.92 11.62 -8.68
CA GLY A 16 13.01 10.81 -9.89
C GLY A 16 12.96 11.71 -11.11
N ARG A 17 14.00 11.64 -11.95
CA ARG A 17 14.10 12.38 -13.21
C ARG A 17 14.46 11.41 -14.33
N ASP A 18 14.17 11.83 -15.55
CA ASP A 18 14.47 11.09 -16.78
C ASP A 18 13.92 9.66 -16.78
N GLN A 19 12.77 9.45 -16.13
CA GLN A 19 12.16 8.14 -16.02
C GLN A 19 11.61 7.71 -17.37
N ILE A 20 11.80 6.43 -17.68
CA ILE A 20 11.36 5.85 -18.94
C ILE A 20 9.84 5.80 -18.99
N HIS A 21 9.27 6.32 -20.07
CA HIS A 21 7.86 6.19 -20.41
C HIS A 21 7.69 5.82 -21.88
N ARG A 22 6.51 5.35 -22.28
CA ARG A 22 6.24 4.86 -23.63
C ARG A 22 5.20 5.72 -24.32
N GLU A 23 5.56 6.31 -25.46
CA GLU A 23 4.68 7.15 -26.25
C GLU A 23 4.23 6.42 -27.54
N PRO A 24 2.91 6.38 -27.85
CA PRO A 24 2.41 5.88 -29.12
C PRO A 24 2.73 6.88 -30.23
N VAL A 25 3.25 6.37 -31.34
CA VAL A 25 3.56 7.13 -32.55
C VAL A 25 2.69 6.60 -33.68
N THR A 26 1.90 7.49 -34.27
CA THR A 26 1.15 7.18 -35.50
C THR A 26 2.11 7.07 -36.67
N ASN A 27 2.05 5.95 -37.38
CA ASN A 27 2.81 5.73 -38.60
C ASN A 27 2.12 6.47 -39.75
N ASP A 28 2.79 7.48 -40.30
CA ASP A 28 2.35 8.26 -41.47
C ASP A 28 2.55 7.51 -42.80
N GLY A 29 2.97 6.24 -42.75
CA GLY A 29 3.30 5.41 -43.90
C GLY A 29 4.78 5.45 -44.28
N SER A 30 5.61 6.24 -43.59
CA SER A 30 7.07 6.29 -43.81
C SER A 30 7.80 5.00 -43.43
N ARG A 31 7.21 4.17 -42.55
CA ARG A 31 7.79 2.92 -42.04
C ARG A 31 6.86 1.73 -42.30
N PRO A 32 6.82 1.20 -43.54
CA PRO A 32 5.85 0.18 -43.94
C PRO A 32 6.05 -1.18 -43.25
N ASP A 33 7.19 -1.38 -42.58
CA ASP A 33 7.54 -2.54 -41.76
C ASP A 33 6.90 -2.50 -40.35
N LEU A 34 6.37 -1.35 -39.94
CA LEU A 34 5.76 -1.17 -38.62
C LEU A 34 4.23 -1.10 -38.69
N ALA A 35 3.57 -1.39 -37.56
CA ALA A 35 2.14 -1.24 -37.40
C ALA A 35 1.69 0.23 -37.55
N THR A 36 0.39 0.44 -37.77
CA THR A 36 -0.24 1.78 -37.90
C THR A 36 0.02 2.68 -36.69
N THR A 37 0.11 2.08 -35.51
CA THR A 37 0.64 2.71 -34.30
C THR A 37 1.77 1.85 -33.78
N TYR A 38 2.93 2.45 -33.53
CA TYR A 38 4.06 1.80 -32.87
C TYR A 38 4.49 2.62 -31.67
N TYR A 39 5.30 2.04 -30.78
CA TYR A 39 5.68 2.71 -29.54
C TYR A 39 7.15 3.10 -29.53
N THR A 40 7.44 4.26 -28.97
CA THR A 40 8.80 4.71 -28.68
C THR A 40 8.97 4.97 -27.19
N TYR A 41 10.21 4.90 -26.70
CA TYR A 41 10.52 5.19 -25.30
C TYR A 41 11.09 6.60 -25.18
N THR A 42 10.58 7.35 -24.20
CA THR A 42 11.00 8.70 -23.83
C THR A 42 11.59 8.70 -22.41
N ASN A 43 12.27 9.78 -22.04
CA ASN A 43 12.84 10.01 -20.71
C ASN A 43 12.30 11.30 -20.09
N ASP A 44 11.01 11.55 -20.23
CA ASP A 44 10.34 12.77 -19.75
C ASP A 44 9.60 12.56 -18.41
N GLY A 45 9.50 11.31 -17.95
CA GLY A 45 8.84 10.95 -16.70
C GLY A 45 9.56 11.48 -15.46
N LYS A 46 8.78 11.89 -14.45
CA LYS A 46 9.28 12.49 -13.21
C LYS A 46 8.47 11.99 -12.02
N THR A 47 9.15 11.88 -10.88
CA THR A 47 8.53 11.65 -9.57
C THR A 47 9.19 12.56 -8.54
N ASP A 48 8.42 13.16 -7.66
CA ASP A 48 8.92 13.78 -6.43
C ASP A 48 8.31 13.05 -5.25
N SER A 49 9.12 12.80 -4.21
CA SER A 49 8.62 12.15 -3.00
C SER A 49 9.26 12.73 -1.76
N LEU A 50 8.43 12.98 -0.74
CA LEU A 50 8.84 13.45 0.57
C LEU A 50 8.19 12.57 1.64
N ASN A 51 9.02 11.93 2.46
CA ASN A 51 8.57 10.92 3.41
C ASN A 51 9.15 11.22 4.80
N TYR A 52 8.28 11.28 5.80
CA TYR A 52 8.64 11.40 7.21
C TYR A 52 8.30 10.11 7.94
N TYR A 53 9.19 9.64 8.80
CA TYR A 53 8.99 8.47 9.64
C TYR A 53 9.39 8.80 11.07
N LEU A 54 8.51 8.51 12.02
CA LEU A 54 8.79 8.56 13.46
C LEU A 54 8.62 7.15 14.03
N SER A 55 9.70 6.57 14.54
CA SER A 55 9.66 5.32 15.30
C SER A 55 9.86 5.60 16.78
N VAL A 56 9.04 4.96 17.62
CA VAL A 56 9.06 5.03 19.06
C VAL A 56 9.14 3.61 19.61
N SER A 57 10.23 3.30 20.31
CA SER A 57 10.45 1.97 20.89
C SER A 57 11.04 2.10 22.30
N PRO A 58 10.48 1.41 23.31
CA PRO A 58 11.13 1.28 24.61
C PRO A 58 12.49 0.60 24.45
N LEU A 59 13.53 1.14 25.09
CA LEU A 59 14.89 0.57 25.06
C LEU A 59 14.99 -0.74 25.85
N ARG A 60 14.05 -0.96 26.76
CA ARG A 60 13.95 -2.17 27.58
C ARG A 60 12.56 -2.76 27.41
N ALA A 61 12.50 -4.07 27.46
CA ALA A 61 11.23 -4.75 27.53
C ALA A 61 10.48 -4.36 28.82
N LEU A 62 9.16 -4.27 28.70
CA LEU A 62 8.26 -4.10 29.82
C LEU A 62 8.08 -5.47 30.47
N ASP A 63 8.75 -5.65 31.61
CA ASP A 63 8.59 -6.84 32.44
C ASP A 63 7.37 -6.63 33.37
N PHE A 64 6.37 -7.52 33.27
CA PHE A 64 5.21 -7.54 34.15
C PHE A 64 4.92 -8.99 34.55
N TRP A 65 5.07 -9.29 35.84
CA TRP A 65 5.09 -10.66 36.36
C TRP A 65 6.07 -11.55 35.58
N ASP A 66 5.69 -12.76 35.22
CA ASP A 66 6.47 -13.67 34.38
C ASP A 66 6.24 -13.41 32.87
N THR A 67 6.02 -12.16 32.48
CA THR A 67 5.89 -11.80 31.06
C THR A 67 6.83 -10.67 30.69
N ARG A 68 7.36 -10.75 29.47
CA ARG A 68 8.27 -9.77 28.90
C ARG A 68 7.71 -9.26 27.58
N THR A 69 7.36 -7.98 27.54
CA THR A 69 6.77 -7.36 26.34
C THR A 69 7.73 -6.35 25.73
N HIS A 70 7.97 -6.45 24.43
CA HIS A 70 8.60 -5.39 23.65
C HIS A 70 7.65 -4.90 22.56
N GLY A 71 7.88 -3.70 22.05
CA GLY A 71 7.10 -3.19 20.94
C GLY A 71 7.67 -1.93 20.33
N GLU A 72 7.16 -1.59 19.16
CA GLU A 72 7.55 -0.44 18.37
C GLU A 72 6.31 0.18 17.73
N LEU A 73 6.18 1.49 17.88
CA LEU A 73 5.20 2.31 17.16
C LEU A 73 5.93 3.06 16.04
N THR A 74 5.53 2.85 14.80
CA THR A 74 5.99 3.61 13.64
C THR A 74 4.85 4.46 13.10
N LEU A 75 5.05 5.77 13.01
CA LEU A 75 4.19 6.71 12.31
C LEU A 75 4.89 7.15 11.02
N SER A 76 4.15 7.25 9.92
CA SER A 76 4.69 7.77 8.67
C SER A 76 3.76 8.79 8.04
N TRP A 77 4.36 9.82 7.44
CA TRP A 77 3.70 10.67 6.46
C TRP A 77 4.42 10.59 5.12
N ASN A 78 3.70 10.45 4.01
CA ASN A 78 4.28 10.35 2.68
C ASN A 78 3.50 11.24 1.71
N ASP A 79 4.23 11.98 0.89
CA ASP A 79 3.71 12.76 -0.22
C ASP A 79 4.52 12.38 -1.47
N VAL A 80 3.83 11.97 -2.52
CA VAL A 80 4.44 11.49 -3.77
C VAL A 80 3.68 12.07 -4.94
N THR A 81 4.36 12.76 -5.82
CA THR A 81 3.80 13.22 -7.09
C THR A 81 4.54 12.50 -8.21
N THR A 82 3.81 11.99 -9.20
CA THR A 82 4.39 11.29 -10.35
C THR A 82 3.65 11.68 -11.61
N THR A 83 4.35 11.74 -12.73
CA THR A 83 3.76 11.91 -14.06
C THR A 83 3.34 10.59 -14.68
N ASN A 84 3.75 9.47 -14.08
CA ASN A 84 3.60 8.14 -14.64
C ASN A 84 2.81 7.25 -13.68
N THR A 85 1.82 6.51 -14.20
CA THR A 85 1.11 5.48 -13.44
C THR A 85 1.76 4.09 -13.65
N GLY A 86 2.43 3.89 -14.80
CA GLY A 86 3.26 2.72 -15.14
C GLY A 86 4.32 3.00 -16.23
N TYR A 87 5.16 2.00 -16.54
CA TYR A 87 6.21 2.12 -17.59
C TYR A 87 5.71 1.75 -18.99
N ASP A 88 4.59 1.02 -19.07
CA ASP A 88 3.97 0.49 -20.28
C ASP A 88 2.61 1.15 -20.59
N GLU A 89 2.24 2.17 -19.83
CA GLU A 89 0.99 2.87 -20.08
C GLU A 89 1.06 3.73 -21.34
N GLU A 90 -0.05 3.74 -22.06
CA GLU A 90 -0.21 4.46 -23.32
C GLU A 90 -0.49 5.94 -23.03
N PHE A 91 0.30 6.83 -23.62
CA PHE A 91 -0.03 8.26 -23.62
C PHE A 91 -1.38 8.46 -24.33
N ASP A 92 -2.40 8.81 -23.56
CA ASP A 92 -3.76 9.08 -24.04
C ASP A 92 -4.05 10.58 -23.94
N ASP A 93 -4.25 11.22 -25.09
CA ASP A 93 -4.62 12.64 -25.20
C ASP A 93 -6.12 12.86 -25.44
N THR A 94 -6.92 11.79 -25.36
CA THR A 94 -8.37 11.84 -25.56
C THR A 94 -9.00 12.85 -24.59
N PRO A 95 -9.95 13.70 -25.07
CA PRO A 95 -10.66 14.61 -24.18
C PRO A 95 -11.56 13.84 -23.22
N VAL A 96 -11.48 14.19 -21.94
CA VAL A 96 -12.23 13.60 -20.84
C VAL A 96 -12.82 14.69 -19.95
N MET A 97 -13.94 14.40 -19.31
CA MET A 97 -14.54 15.26 -18.30
C MET A 97 -13.92 14.93 -16.95
N TYR A 98 -13.31 15.91 -16.29
CA TYR A 98 -12.85 15.80 -14.90
C TYR A 98 -13.26 17.04 -14.13
N LYS A 99 -13.98 16.86 -13.01
CA LYS A 99 -14.48 17.97 -12.17
C LYS A 99 -15.24 19.06 -12.97
N GLY A 100 -16.02 18.63 -13.96
CA GLY A 100 -16.82 19.53 -14.82
C GLY A 100 -16.02 20.32 -15.86
N LYS A 101 -14.73 20.00 -16.07
CA LYS A 101 -13.88 20.59 -17.11
C LYS A 101 -13.43 19.52 -18.09
N VAL A 102 -13.32 19.88 -19.36
CA VAL A 102 -12.70 19.02 -20.36
C VAL A 102 -11.19 19.20 -20.29
N ILE A 103 -10.50 18.11 -20.00
CA ILE A 103 -9.03 18.01 -19.97
C ILE A 103 -8.61 16.84 -20.85
N LYS A 104 -7.31 16.65 -21.07
CA LYS A 104 -6.80 15.44 -21.75
C LYS A 104 -6.60 14.32 -20.72
N THR A 105 -6.71 13.06 -21.11
CA THR A 105 -6.56 11.92 -20.17
C THR A 105 -5.24 12.00 -19.38
N TYR A 106 -4.13 12.36 -20.02
CA TYR A 106 -2.83 12.52 -19.33
C TYR A 106 -2.78 13.70 -18.33
N ASP A 107 -3.70 14.65 -18.39
CA ASP A 107 -3.79 15.76 -17.43
C ASP A 107 -4.56 15.35 -16.16
N ILE A 108 -5.16 14.15 -16.13
CA ILE A 108 -5.76 13.61 -14.91
C ILE A 108 -4.64 13.43 -13.87
N PRO A 109 -4.84 13.91 -12.62
CA PRO A 109 -3.90 13.63 -11.54
C PRO A 109 -3.68 12.13 -11.41
N VAL A 110 -2.44 11.69 -11.57
CA VAL A 110 -2.08 10.27 -11.43
C VAL A 110 -2.44 9.78 -10.04
N ASP A 111 -3.17 8.66 -9.99
CA ASP A 111 -3.42 7.93 -8.76
C ASP A 111 -2.09 7.38 -8.23
N ASN A 112 -1.52 8.05 -7.24
CA ASN A 112 -0.29 7.60 -6.60
C ASN A 112 -0.54 6.49 -5.57
N TYR A 113 -1.80 6.09 -5.34
CA TYR A 113 -2.25 5.15 -4.30
C TYR A 113 -1.69 5.43 -2.90
N THR A 114 -1.12 6.62 -2.69
CA THR A 114 -0.44 6.94 -1.45
C THR A 114 -1.47 7.30 -0.41
N ARG A 115 -1.43 6.54 0.69
CA ARG A 115 -2.14 6.92 1.91
C ARG A 115 -1.20 7.83 2.69
N PRO A 116 -1.52 9.14 2.83
CA PRO A 116 -0.56 10.11 3.32
C PRO A 116 -0.10 9.77 4.73
N TRP A 117 -1.00 9.29 5.59
CA TRP A 117 -0.65 8.87 6.95
C TRP A 117 -0.77 7.35 7.14
N SER A 118 0.19 6.77 7.84
CA SER A 118 0.08 5.41 8.37
C SER A 118 0.65 5.30 9.79
N ALA A 119 0.10 4.37 10.58
CA ALA A 119 0.55 4.06 11.91
C ALA A 119 0.63 2.54 12.08
N ARG A 120 1.76 2.05 12.57
CA ARG A 120 2.01 0.62 12.80
C ARG A 120 2.47 0.40 14.22
N LEU A 121 1.81 -0.51 14.94
CA LEU A 121 2.23 -0.95 16.26
C LEU A 121 2.52 -2.45 16.20
N ALA A 122 3.76 -2.83 16.41
CA ALA A 122 4.16 -4.22 16.61
C ALA A 122 4.48 -4.44 18.09
N THR A 123 3.92 -5.48 18.68
CA THR A 123 4.25 -5.90 20.05
C THR A 123 4.50 -7.38 20.07
N THR A 124 5.41 -7.82 20.94
CA THR A 124 5.66 -9.23 21.19
C THR A 124 5.84 -9.44 22.68
N THR A 125 5.01 -10.32 23.23
CA THR A 125 4.99 -10.69 24.64
C THR A 125 5.42 -12.14 24.77
N GLN A 126 6.48 -12.38 25.53
CA GLN A 126 6.93 -13.69 25.92
C GLN A 126 6.31 -14.06 27.27
N ILE A 127 5.80 -15.28 27.39
CA ILE A 127 5.22 -15.86 28.60
C ILE A 127 5.98 -17.17 28.88
N PRO A 128 7.18 -17.11 29.49
CA PRO A 128 8.05 -18.28 29.65
C PRO A 128 7.42 -19.40 30.47
N ALA A 129 6.57 -19.07 31.46
CA ALA A 129 5.89 -20.06 32.30
C ALA A 129 5.06 -21.07 31.49
N TRP A 130 4.61 -20.69 30.29
CA TRP A 130 3.78 -21.51 29.41
C TRP A 130 4.46 -21.86 28.08
N GLY A 131 5.72 -21.45 27.88
CA GLY A 131 6.41 -21.58 26.59
C GLY A 131 5.70 -20.83 25.46
N LEU A 132 4.98 -19.75 25.77
CA LEU A 132 4.16 -19.00 24.82
C LEU A 132 4.80 -17.68 24.39
N THR A 133 4.57 -17.33 23.14
CA THR A 133 4.90 -16.01 22.57
C THR A 133 3.69 -15.47 21.84
N LEU A 134 3.27 -14.25 22.19
CA LEU A 134 2.15 -13.54 21.59
C LEU A 134 2.67 -12.34 20.81
N GLY A 135 2.50 -12.35 19.49
CA GLY A 135 2.76 -11.21 18.61
C GLY A 135 1.46 -10.50 18.24
N ASN A 136 1.43 -9.18 18.30
CA ASN A 136 0.33 -8.38 17.77
C ASN A 136 0.88 -7.32 16.81
N PHE A 137 0.25 -7.21 15.65
CA PHE A 137 0.58 -6.25 14.60
C PHE A 137 -0.67 -5.46 14.26
N PHE A 138 -0.69 -4.19 14.65
CA PHE A 138 -1.73 -3.25 14.26
C PHE A 138 -1.20 -2.38 13.12
N ASN A 139 -1.96 -2.27 12.04
CA ASN A 139 -1.62 -1.42 10.91
C ASN A 139 -2.83 -0.57 10.53
N TRP A 140 -2.73 0.71 10.83
CA TRP A 140 -3.69 1.73 10.42
C TRP A 140 -3.14 2.52 9.24
N ARG A 141 -4.00 2.78 8.25
CA ARG A 141 -3.71 3.65 7.13
C ARG A 141 -4.87 4.62 6.95
N ALA A 142 -4.56 5.89 6.73
CA ALA A 142 -5.55 6.93 6.49
C ALA A 142 -6.41 6.65 5.26
N ASP A 143 -7.52 7.36 5.15
CA ASP A 143 -8.24 7.51 3.89
C ASP A 143 -7.35 8.16 2.82
N TYR A 144 -7.72 7.92 1.57
CA TYR A 144 -7.11 8.57 0.41
C TYR A 144 -8.17 8.71 -0.67
N SER A 145 -7.95 9.64 -1.59
CA SER A 145 -8.81 9.81 -2.77
C SER A 145 -8.11 9.21 -3.98
N GLN A 146 -8.88 8.63 -4.89
CA GLN A 146 -8.41 8.16 -6.19
C GLN A 146 -9.35 8.67 -7.30
N VAL A 147 -8.85 8.82 -8.52
CA VAL A 147 -9.66 9.22 -9.66
C VAL A 147 -10.25 7.99 -10.32
N ILE A 148 -11.59 7.89 -10.32
CA ILE A 148 -12.31 6.78 -10.94
C ILE A 148 -13.08 7.24 -12.17
N ARG A 149 -13.25 6.35 -13.13
CA ARG A 149 -14.17 6.57 -14.25
C ARG A 149 -15.60 6.25 -13.83
N THR A 150 -16.48 7.26 -13.81
CA THR A 150 -17.88 7.12 -13.37
C THR A 150 -18.86 6.91 -14.52
N GLY A 151 -18.42 7.05 -15.77
CA GLY A 151 -19.24 6.79 -16.94
C GLY A 151 -18.84 7.63 -18.16
N ARG A 152 -19.85 8.06 -18.93
CA ARG A 152 -19.69 8.97 -20.07
C ARG A 152 -20.66 10.14 -19.97
N VAL A 153 -20.24 11.30 -20.44
CA VAL A 153 -21.06 12.50 -20.56
C VAL A 153 -21.00 13.03 -21.98
N THR A 154 -22.07 13.69 -22.42
CA THR A 154 -22.09 14.35 -23.73
C THR A 154 -21.52 15.76 -23.59
N HIS A 155 -20.49 16.06 -24.36
CA HIS A 155 -19.89 17.40 -24.47
C HIS A 155 -19.75 17.75 -25.95
N GLU A 156 -20.29 18.89 -26.37
CA GLU A 156 -20.24 19.36 -27.78
C GLU A 156 -20.69 18.32 -28.82
N GLY A 157 -21.69 17.48 -28.46
CA GLY A 157 -22.20 16.42 -29.34
C GLY A 157 -21.33 15.15 -29.38
N GLN A 158 -20.19 15.14 -28.70
CA GLN A 158 -19.34 13.96 -28.52
C GLN A 158 -19.58 13.32 -27.15
N SER A 159 -19.58 11.99 -27.10
CA SER A 159 -19.62 11.25 -25.83
C SER A 159 -18.18 11.09 -25.33
N ILE A 160 -17.85 11.69 -24.19
CA ILE A 160 -16.52 11.61 -23.57
C ILE A 160 -16.60 10.91 -22.21
N TYR A 161 -15.50 10.32 -21.76
CA TYR A 161 -15.46 9.67 -20.44
C TYR A 161 -15.55 10.71 -19.31
N ASN A 162 -16.20 10.36 -18.21
CA ASN A 162 -16.29 11.17 -17.00
C ASN A 162 -15.50 10.54 -15.86
N TYR A 163 -14.65 11.36 -15.23
CA TYR A 163 -13.81 11.00 -14.10
C TYR A 163 -14.12 11.87 -12.89
N GLU A 164 -14.15 11.25 -11.72
CA GLU A 164 -14.43 11.90 -10.43
C GLU A 164 -13.48 11.37 -9.35
N ASP A 165 -13.27 12.19 -8.33
CA ASP A 165 -12.55 11.78 -7.13
C ASP A 165 -13.43 10.83 -6.31
N TYR A 166 -12.85 9.73 -5.84
CA TYR A 166 -13.49 8.74 -5.01
C TYR A 166 -12.69 8.50 -3.74
N ASP A 167 -13.32 8.77 -2.59
CA ASP A 167 -12.68 8.64 -1.29
C ASP A 167 -12.75 7.21 -0.79
N ILE A 168 -11.57 6.60 -0.64
CA ILE A 168 -11.39 5.31 0.00
C ILE A 168 -11.16 5.53 1.48
N SER A 169 -12.04 4.95 2.29
CA SER A 169 -11.99 5.05 3.75
C SER A 169 -10.66 4.55 4.35
N SER A 170 -10.35 5.08 5.55
CA SER A 170 -9.24 4.56 6.36
C SER A 170 -9.41 3.07 6.68
N ALA A 171 -8.28 2.37 6.83
CA ALA A 171 -8.23 0.93 7.05
C ALA A 171 -7.42 0.61 8.32
N LEU A 172 -7.96 -0.28 9.16
CA LEU A 172 -7.25 -0.83 10.31
C LEU A 172 -7.22 -2.35 10.18
N THR A 173 -6.03 -2.94 10.24
CA THR A 173 -5.85 -4.37 10.41
C THR A 173 -5.19 -4.66 11.75
N TRP A 174 -5.59 -5.78 12.36
CA TRP A 174 -4.92 -6.37 13.51
C TRP A 174 -4.64 -7.82 13.16
N ASP A 175 -3.36 -8.15 13.06
CA ASP A 175 -2.87 -9.51 12.87
C ASP A 175 -2.24 -9.99 14.19
N MET A 176 -2.49 -11.25 14.54
CA MET A 176 -1.99 -11.84 15.79
C MET A 176 -1.27 -13.14 15.50
N ARG A 177 -0.16 -13.38 16.19
CA ARG A 177 0.57 -14.65 16.16
C ARG A 177 0.65 -15.24 17.56
N VAL A 178 0.31 -16.51 17.71
CA VAL A 178 0.47 -17.27 18.96
C VAL A 178 1.45 -18.39 18.69
N GLY A 179 2.67 -18.27 19.22
CA GLY A 179 3.68 -19.32 19.20
C GLY A 179 3.69 -20.08 20.52
N TRP A 180 3.84 -21.39 20.43
CA TRP A 180 4.09 -22.29 21.56
C TRP A 180 5.30 -23.16 21.26
N GLU A 181 6.21 -23.29 22.22
CA GLU A 181 7.37 -24.18 22.11
C GLU A 181 7.57 -24.97 23.40
N GLN A 182 7.86 -26.26 23.26
CA GLN A 182 8.22 -27.14 24.37
C GLN A 182 9.54 -27.83 24.07
N ALA A 183 10.54 -27.54 24.92
CA ALA A 183 11.82 -28.23 24.87
C ALA A 183 11.66 -29.70 25.30
N LEU A 184 12.31 -30.60 24.56
CA LEU A 184 12.33 -32.05 24.80
C LEU A 184 13.69 -32.54 25.35
N GLY A 185 14.67 -31.65 25.48
CA GLY A 185 16.05 -31.96 25.86
C GLY A 185 16.95 -32.21 24.65
N ASN A 186 18.27 -32.27 24.86
CA ASN A 186 19.26 -32.49 23.81
C ASN A 186 19.15 -31.53 22.61
N HIS A 187 18.82 -30.25 22.85
CA HIS A 187 18.57 -29.22 21.82
C HIS A 187 17.35 -29.51 20.92
N GLN A 188 16.50 -30.48 21.28
CA GLN A 188 15.28 -30.81 20.57
C GLN A 188 14.06 -30.05 21.14
N ALA A 189 13.12 -29.70 20.27
CA ALA A 189 11.87 -29.05 20.67
C ALA A 189 10.72 -29.41 19.72
N VAL A 190 9.49 -29.43 20.24
CA VAL A 190 8.27 -29.35 19.42
C VAL A 190 7.73 -27.94 19.50
N PHE A 191 7.14 -27.46 18.41
CA PHE A 191 6.52 -26.15 18.36
C PHE A 191 5.23 -26.15 17.57
N ALA A 192 4.38 -25.18 17.87
CA ALA A 192 3.18 -24.84 17.12
C ALA A 192 3.05 -23.32 17.01
N SER A 193 2.54 -22.83 15.88
CA SER A 193 2.24 -21.41 15.66
C SER A 193 0.86 -21.27 15.05
N LEU A 194 0.05 -20.38 15.60
CA LEU A 194 -1.23 -19.96 15.02
C LEU A 194 -1.12 -18.49 14.63
N ASP A 195 -1.23 -18.22 13.34
CA ASP A 195 -1.32 -16.88 12.78
C ASP A 195 -2.78 -16.58 12.44
N VAL A 196 -3.30 -15.46 12.96
CA VAL A 196 -4.65 -14.98 12.74
C VAL A 196 -4.56 -13.63 12.04
N GLY A 197 -4.77 -13.63 10.72
CA GLY A 197 -4.85 -12.40 9.93
C GLY A 197 -6.21 -11.73 10.11
N ASN A 198 -6.24 -10.40 10.18
CA ASN A 198 -7.45 -9.58 10.34
C ASN A 198 -8.37 -10.11 11.45
N VAL A 199 -7.85 -10.15 12.69
CA VAL A 199 -8.56 -10.59 13.90
C VAL A 199 -9.91 -9.87 14.04
N LEU A 200 -9.98 -8.59 13.69
CA LEU A 200 -11.21 -7.81 13.75
C LEU A 200 -12.22 -8.12 12.63
N ASN A 201 -11.84 -8.91 11.62
CA ASN A 201 -12.62 -9.20 10.43
C ASN A 201 -13.17 -7.93 9.74
N ARG A 202 -12.36 -6.87 9.70
CA ARG A 202 -12.78 -5.60 9.08
C ARG A 202 -12.76 -5.74 7.57
N ARG A 203 -13.80 -5.21 6.93
CA ARG A 203 -13.89 -5.07 5.47
C ARG A 203 -13.18 -3.78 5.07
N ASN A 204 -11.90 -3.90 4.72
CA ASN A 204 -11.10 -2.77 4.26
C ASN A 204 -11.16 -2.69 2.75
N ALA A 205 -11.69 -1.59 2.22
CA ALA A 205 -11.69 -1.32 0.79
C ALA A 205 -10.29 -0.92 0.33
N ILE A 206 -9.89 -1.46 -0.81
CA ILE A 206 -8.73 -1.03 -1.58
C ILE A 206 -9.26 -0.56 -2.94
N GLY A 207 -8.80 0.62 -3.37
CA GLY A 207 -9.18 1.12 -4.68
C GLY A 207 -8.58 0.22 -5.76
N SER A 208 -9.38 -0.15 -6.74
CA SER A 208 -8.92 -0.67 -8.03
C SER A 208 -9.18 0.42 -9.05
N SER A 209 -8.12 1.04 -9.60
CA SER A 209 -8.28 1.82 -10.82
C SER A 209 -8.15 0.86 -11.99
N SER A 210 -9.26 0.66 -12.71
CA SER A 210 -9.21 0.02 -14.02
C SER A 210 -9.68 1.02 -15.07
N SER A 211 -8.81 1.30 -16.03
CA SER A 211 -9.10 2.15 -17.21
C SER A 211 -10.27 1.59 -18.06
N TYR A 212 -10.75 0.38 -17.73
CA TYR A 212 -11.81 -0.34 -18.44
C TYR A 212 -13.12 -0.47 -17.67
N SER A 213 -13.18 -0.15 -16.37
CA SER A 213 -14.44 -0.20 -15.61
C SER A 213 -15.15 1.15 -15.58
N THR A 214 -16.48 1.15 -15.67
CA THR A 214 -17.34 2.34 -15.47
C THR A 214 -17.90 2.41 -14.05
N THR A 215 -17.49 1.49 -13.19
CA THR A 215 -17.82 1.40 -11.77
C THR A 215 -16.52 1.29 -11.01
N ALA A 216 -16.35 2.05 -9.92
CA ALA A 216 -15.25 1.78 -9.00
C ALA A 216 -15.34 0.31 -8.56
N GLU A 217 -14.46 -0.54 -9.08
CA GLU A 217 -14.29 -1.87 -8.54
C GLU A 217 -13.57 -1.67 -7.21
N LEU A 218 -14.34 -1.71 -6.14
CA LEU A 218 -13.75 -1.76 -4.80
C LEU A 218 -13.34 -3.20 -4.57
N ASP A 219 -12.04 -3.43 -4.66
CA ASP A 219 -11.47 -4.65 -4.13
C ASP A 219 -11.43 -4.54 -2.60
N TYR A 220 -11.35 -5.68 -1.95
CA TYR A 220 -11.32 -5.76 -0.49
C TYR A 220 -10.13 -6.59 -0.05
N GLU A 221 -9.49 -6.14 1.02
CA GLU A 221 -8.48 -6.95 1.69
C GLU A 221 -9.08 -8.25 2.22
N LEU A 222 -8.24 -9.26 2.38
CA LEU A 222 -8.65 -10.53 2.97
C LEU A 222 -9.33 -10.30 4.33
N GLY A 223 -10.47 -10.97 4.51
CA GLY A 223 -11.13 -11.09 5.80
C GLY A 223 -10.30 -11.91 6.79
N ARG A 224 -10.91 -12.26 7.92
CA ARG A 224 -10.25 -13.08 8.93
C ARG A 224 -9.76 -14.40 8.35
N ASN A 225 -8.48 -14.70 8.53
CA ASN A 225 -7.86 -15.94 8.09
C ASN A 225 -7.04 -16.57 9.22
N PHE A 226 -6.82 -17.87 9.12
CA PHE A 226 -6.11 -18.67 10.12
C PHE A 226 -5.08 -19.56 9.44
N THR A 227 -3.85 -19.53 9.93
CA THR A 227 -2.77 -20.41 9.48
C THR A 227 -2.18 -21.12 10.70
N LEU A 228 -2.13 -22.45 10.65
CA LEU A 228 -1.55 -23.29 11.70
C LEU A 228 -0.27 -23.94 11.17
N GLU A 229 0.82 -23.77 11.89
CA GLU A 229 2.10 -24.41 11.67
C GLU A 229 2.42 -25.30 12.88
N VAL A 230 2.89 -26.52 12.62
CA VAL A 230 3.38 -27.44 13.65
C VAL A 230 4.69 -28.05 13.19
N GLY A 231 5.64 -28.23 14.09
CA GLY A 231 6.95 -28.74 13.72
C GLY A 231 7.77 -29.29 14.88
N TYR A 232 8.91 -29.87 14.51
CA TYR A 232 9.90 -30.41 15.42
C TYR A 232 11.28 -29.92 14.99
N ARG A 233 12.08 -29.49 15.96
CA ARG A 233 13.46 -29.01 15.78
C ARG A 233 14.41 -29.99 16.48
N PHE A 234 15.50 -30.35 15.81
CA PHE A 234 16.54 -31.27 16.28
C PHE A 234 17.91 -30.59 16.38
#